data_AF-A0A1B8Y7D5-F1
#
_entry.id   AF-A0A1B8Y7D5-F1
#
_cell.length_a   1.000
_cell.length_b   1.000
_cell.length_c   1.000
_cell.angle_alpha   90.00
_cell.angle_beta   90.00
_cell.angle_gamma   90.00
#
_symmetry.space_group_name_H-M   'P 1'
#
loop_
_entity.id
_entity.type
_entity.pdbx_description
1 polymer ?
#
loop_
_entity_poly.entity_id
_entity_poly.type
_entity_poly.pdbx_seq_one_letter_code
_entity_poly.pdbx_strand_id
1 'polypeptide(L)'
;VSFGASDPSLSDRVAFPYFFRTLQSFHGSALAISKLLKHFGWTWVGIIGLNEGDMADEPQVLTDYLSRDGICVEFTFNANRYLTHRTEGNRMDKIIRKSTTHIIIVCGKSIKAIAFVYCIHYLHMQDKTFILSPSASVIGITEKFTSAIYDDILIFEPYPVYPRETHEIIEFINRTDPSKDPNDTLLENIMWTVCKCLSKDPHKNKVYKSIFGTRYKECDGKEATECVSNIISSLLAALSPNVHLAVNIMSQAIHEMHTSLREQSPERDREAHRYQYQVNIPYLAVILKNTDIYLGKTTVYRFF
;
A
#
# COMPACT_ATOMS: atom_id res chain seq x y z
N VAL A 1 -0.29 5.22 -15.11
CA VAL A 1 0.83 4.58 -14.37
C VAL A 1 0.38 4.38 -12.92
N SER A 2 0.36 3.15 -12.41
CA SER A 2 0.01 2.82 -11.02
C SER A 2 1.24 2.84 -10.12
N PHE A 3 1.10 3.37 -8.90
CA PHE A 3 2.19 3.45 -7.92
C PHE A 3 2.14 2.36 -6.85
N GLY A 4 1.06 1.58 -6.79
CA GLY A 4 0.81 0.64 -5.69
C GLY A 4 0.29 -0.74 -6.10
N ALA A 5 0.04 -0.98 -7.38
CA ALA A 5 -0.52 -2.26 -7.83
C ALA A 5 0.58 -3.29 -8.15
N SER A 6 0.72 -4.29 -7.27
CA SER A 6 1.69 -5.39 -7.38
C SER A 6 1.14 -6.65 -8.04
N ASP A 7 -0.18 -6.73 -8.27
CA ASP A 7 -0.86 -7.92 -8.81
C ASP A 7 -0.10 -8.48 -10.05
N PRO A 8 0.29 -9.77 -10.01
CA PRO A 8 0.90 -10.47 -11.15
C PRO A 8 0.13 -10.32 -12.47
N SER A 9 -1.21 -10.39 -12.43
CA SER A 9 -2.09 -10.39 -13.60
C SER A 9 -1.98 -9.12 -14.44
N LEU A 10 -1.70 -7.98 -13.79
CA LEU A 10 -1.52 -6.67 -14.44
C LEU A 10 -0.26 -6.59 -15.32
N SER A 11 0.55 -7.65 -15.36
CA SER A 11 1.70 -7.77 -16.26
C SER A 11 1.31 -8.24 -17.66
N ASP A 12 0.10 -8.77 -17.85
CA ASP A 12 -0.39 -9.22 -19.15
C ASP A 12 -0.61 -8.01 -20.09
N ARG A 13 0.26 -7.86 -21.09
CA ARG A 13 0.19 -6.79 -22.09
C ARG A 13 -0.91 -6.97 -23.11
N VAL A 14 -1.46 -8.18 -23.25
CA VAL A 14 -2.61 -8.45 -24.11
C VAL A 14 -3.88 -7.96 -23.43
N ALA A 15 -4.07 -8.31 -22.15
CA ALA A 15 -5.22 -7.85 -21.37
C ALA A 15 -5.12 -6.38 -20.96
N PHE A 16 -3.91 -5.89 -20.64
CA PHE A 16 -3.67 -4.54 -20.11
C PHE A 16 -2.59 -3.78 -20.91
N PRO A 17 -2.83 -3.46 -22.20
CA PRO A 17 -1.82 -2.85 -23.08
C PRO A 17 -1.36 -1.45 -22.62
N TYR A 18 -2.25 -0.68 -21.98
CA TYR A 18 -1.97 0.67 -21.50
C TYR A 18 -1.67 0.76 -20.00
N PHE A 19 -1.51 -0.38 -19.33
CA PHE A 19 -1.18 -0.40 -17.92
C PHE A 19 0.33 -0.28 -17.73
N PHE A 20 0.74 0.64 -16.86
CA PHE A 20 2.13 0.82 -16.46
C PHE A 20 2.14 0.96 -14.96
N ARG A 21 3.24 0.57 -14.31
CA ARG A 21 3.42 0.73 -12.87
C ARG A 21 4.85 1.06 -12.51
N THR A 22 5.02 1.71 -11.37
CA THR A 22 6.32 2.05 -10.77
C THR A 22 6.72 1.09 -9.67
N LEU A 23 5.76 0.38 -9.09
CA LEU A 23 5.99 -0.76 -8.21
C LEU A 23 6.24 -2.03 -9.05
N GLN A 24 7.17 -2.88 -8.63
CA GLN A 24 7.40 -4.16 -9.31
C GLN A 24 6.22 -5.14 -9.12
N SER A 25 6.07 -6.07 -10.06
CA SER A 25 5.18 -7.21 -9.88
C SER A 25 5.59 -8.04 -8.66
N PHE A 26 4.63 -8.69 -8.00
CA PHE A 26 4.91 -9.69 -6.99
C PHE A 26 5.84 -10.82 -7.48
N HIS A 27 5.93 -11.08 -8.79
CA HIS A 27 6.94 -12.00 -9.37
C HIS A 27 8.38 -11.65 -8.95
N GLY A 28 8.74 -10.37 -8.90
CA GLY A 28 10.07 -9.93 -8.46
C GLY A 28 10.29 -10.22 -6.97
N SER A 29 9.26 -9.99 -6.15
CA SER A 29 9.28 -10.28 -4.72
C SER A 29 9.36 -11.78 -4.43
N ALA A 30 8.58 -12.60 -5.14
CA ALA A 30 8.61 -14.06 -5.02
C ALA A 30 9.99 -14.63 -5.38
N LEU A 31 10.63 -14.10 -6.42
CA LEU A 31 12.01 -14.45 -6.77
C LEU A 31 12.99 -14.11 -5.64
N ALA A 32 12.91 -12.89 -5.11
CA ALA A 32 13.80 -12.44 -4.03
C ALA A 32 13.65 -13.27 -2.75
N ILE A 33 12.40 -13.55 -2.34
CA ILE A 33 12.09 -14.42 -1.20
C ILE A 33 12.67 -15.81 -1.43
N SER A 34 12.46 -16.41 -2.61
CA SER A 34 13.01 -17.72 -2.95
C SER A 34 14.54 -17.77 -2.84
N LYS A 35 15.23 -16.75 -3.38
CA LYS A 35 16.70 -16.68 -3.28
C LYS A 35 17.19 -16.49 -1.85
N LEU A 36 16.49 -15.71 -1.04
CA LEU A 36 16.81 -15.53 0.37
C LEU A 36 16.70 -16.85 1.13
N LEU A 37 15.57 -17.54 1.02
CA LEU A 37 15.34 -18.82 1.70
C LEU A 37 16.39 -19.86 1.30
N LYS A 38 16.71 -19.92 0.00
CA LYS A 38 17.78 -20.79 -0.52
C LYS A 38 19.15 -20.45 0.07
N HIS A 39 19.47 -19.17 0.23
CA HIS A 39 20.74 -18.72 0.81
C HIS A 39 20.90 -19.20 2.26
N PHE A 40 19.83 -19.15 3.06
CA PHE A 40 19.83 -19.64 4.44
C PHE A 40 19.59 -21.15 4.57
N GLY A 41 19.40 -21.87 3.47
CA GLY A 41 19.12 -23.30 3.49
C GLY A 41 17.73 -23.66 4.05
N TRP A 42 16.81 -22.70 4.12
CA TRP A 42 15.43 -22.92 4.54
C TRP A 42 14.63 -23.57 3.41
N THR A 43 14.55 -24.90 3.45
CA THR A 43 13.93 -25.73 2.41
C THR A 43 12.53 -26.20 2.73
N TRP A 44 12.00 -25.86 3.91
CA TRP A 44 10.68 -26.29 4.38
C TRP A 44 9.93 -25.12 5.00
N VAL A 45 8.88 -24.63 4.34
CA VAL A 45 8.19 -23.38 4.73
C VAL A 45 6.66 -23.54 4.75
N GLY A 46 6.00 -22.69 5.52
CA GLY A 46 4.55 -22.48 5.46
C GLY A 46 4.20 -21.17 4.76
N ILE A 47 3.02 -21.11 4.13
CA ILE A 47 2.52 -19.87 3.51
C ILE A 47 1.13 -19.54 4.07
N ILE A 48 0.95 -18.28 4.49
CA ILE A 48 -0.34 -17.72 4.91
C ILE A 48 -0.72 -16.60 3.95
N GLY A 49 -1.89 -16.74 3.32
CA GLY A 49 -2.50 -15.69 2.50
C GLY A 49 -3.55 -14.92 3.29
N LEU A 50 -3.46 -13.59 3.32
CA LEU A 50 -4.45 -12.67 3.91
C LEU A 50 -5.18 -11.86 2.83
N ASN A 51 -5.07 -12.28 1.56
CA ASN A 51 -5.53 -11.54 0.39
C ASN A 51 -6.93 -11.94 -0.10
N GLU A 52 -7.85 -10.96 -0.13
CA GLU A 52 -9.08 -11.05 -0.92
C GLU A 52 -8.94 -10.19 -2.18
N GLY A 53 -9.41 -10.70 -3.32
CA GLY A 53 -9.43 -9.96 -4.59
C GLY A 53 -8.10 -9.99 -5.34
N ASP A 54 -7.59 -8.81 -5.67
CA ASP A 54 -6.45 -8.46 -6.53
C ASP A 54 -5.06 -8.98 -6.09
N MET A 55 -4.99 -9.72 -4.98
CA MET A 55 -3.74 -10.28 -4.45
C MET A 55 -3.89 -11.78 -4.10
N ALA A 56 -5.01 -12.40 -4.47
CA ALA A 56 -5.33 -13.78 -4.09
C ALA A 56 -4.31 -14.80 -4.64
N ASP A 57 -3.63 -14.46 -5.73
CA ASP A 57 -2.69 -15.36 -6.42
C ASP A 57 -1.26 -15.28 -5.88
N GLU A 58 -0.94 -14.31 -4.99
CA GLU A 58 0.42 -14.17 -4.43
C GLU A 58 0.96 -15.47 -3.80
N PRO A 59 0.20 -16.22 -2.96
CA PRO A 59 0.66 -17.50 -2.42
C PRO A 59 0.98 -18.56 -3.49
N GLN A 60 0.23 -18.57 -4.60
CA GLN A 60 0.46 -19.52 -5.70
C GLN A 60 1.73 -19.14 -6.46
N VAL A 61 1.87 -17.87 -6.83
CA VAL A 61 3.08 -17.36 -7.49
C VAL A 61 4.30 -17.64 -6.62
N LEU A 62 4.23 -17.39 -5.31
CA LEU A 62 5.33 -17.71 -4.41
C LEU A 62 5.68 -19.22 -4.43
N THR A 63 4.67 -20.09 -4.30
CA THR A 63 4.86 -21.55 -4.36
C THR A 63 5.59 -22.00 -5.62
N ASP A 64 5.30 -21.40 -6.78
CA ASP A 64 5.97 -21.72 -8.05
C ASP A 64 7.47 -21.38 -8.02
N TYR A 65 7.84 -20.22 -7.48
CA TYR A 65 9.25 -19.81 -7.36
C TYR A 65 10.00 -20.67 -6.35
N LEU A 66 9.39 -20.97 -5.21
CA LEU A 66 9.97 -21.83 -4.18
C LEU A 66 10.24 -23.24 -4.74
N SER A 67 9.26 -23.80 -5.44
CA SER A 67 9.38 -25.14 -6.04
C SER A 67 10.53 -25.22 -7.05
N ARG A 68 10.71 -24.18 -7.87
CA ARG A 68 11.83 -24.09 -8.84
C ARG A 68 13.20 -24.03 -8.17
N ASP A 69 13.29 -23.52 -6.95
CA ASP A 69 14.52 -23.48 -6.16
C ASP A 69 14.68 -24.68 -5.20
N GLY A 70 13.79 -25.67 -5.27
CA GLY A 70 13.85 -26.89 -4.46
C GLY A 70 13.38 -26.70 -3.01
N ILE A 71 12.57 -25.68 -2.75
CA ILE A 71 11.98 -25.39 -1.44
C ILE A 71 10.56 -25.95 -1.40
N CYS A 72 10.27 -26.75 -0.38
CA CYS A 72 8.99 -27.39 -0.18
C CYS A 72 8.06 -26.52 0.69
N VAL A 73 6.80 -26.44 0.28
CA VAL A 73 5.74 -25.78 1.03
C VAL A 73 4.95 -26.83 1.80
N GLU A 74 5.07 -26.84 3.13
CA GLU A 74 4.36 -27.79 4.01
C GLU A 74 2.86 -27.53 4.03
N PHE A 75 2.48 -26.27 4.08
CA PHE A 75 1.10 -25.84 4.03
C PHE A 75 0.95 -24.49 3.34
N THR A 76 -0.18 -24.31 2.68
CA THR A 76 -0.68 -23.01 2.27
C THR A 76 -2.05 -22.82 2.89
N PHE A 77 -2.21 -21.78 3.71
CA PHE A 77 -3.48 -21.48 4.37
C PHE A 77 -3.96 -20.10 3.97
N ASN A 78 -5.17 -20.04 3.40
CA ASN A 78 -5.83 -18.78 3.12
C ASN A 78 -6.66 -18.37 4.35
N ALA A 79 -6.19 -17.33 5.03
CA ALA A 79 -6.76 -16.77 6.25
C ALA A 79 -7.50 -15.46 5.97
N ASN A 80 -8.17 -15.30 4.84
CA ASN A 80 -8.81 -14.04 4.45
C ASN A 80 -9.78 -13.45 5.46
N ARG A 81 -10.54 -14.29 6.19
CA ARG A 81 -11.59 -13.84 7.09
C ARG A 81 -11.27 -14.17 8.55
N TYR A 82 -10.01 -14.45 8.90
CA TYR A 82 -9.61 -14.81 10.26
C TYR A 82 -9.99 -13.78 11.34
N LEU A 83 -10.09 -12.50 10.98
CA LEU A 83 -10.53 -11.42 11.88
C LEU A 83 -12.04 -11.44 12.15
N THR A 84 -12.84 -11.93 11.21
CA THR A 84 -14.32 -11.92 11.31
C THR A 84 -14.92 -13.29 11.59
N HIS A 85 -14.20 -14.37 11.24
CA HIS A 85 -14.59 -15.76 11.45
C HIS A 85 -13.63 -16.43 12.44
N ARG A 86 -14.07 -16.53 13.71
CA ARG A 86 -13.32 -17.19 14.79
C ARG A 86 -12.89 -18.62 14.42
N THR A 87 -13.71 -19.33 13.65
CA THR A 87 -13.43 -20.68 13.17
C THR A 87 -12.19 -20.72 12.25
N GLU A 88 -12.03 -19.73 11.37
CA GLU A 88 -10.84 -19.61 10.52
C GLU A 88 -9.60 -19.29 11.36
N GLY A 89 -9.71 -18.36 12.32
CA GLY A 89 -8.62 -18.05 13.26
C GLY A 89 -8.15 -19.28 14.05
N ASN A 90 -9.09 -20.06 14.60
CA ASN A 90 -8.78 -21.29 15.32
C ASN A 90 -8.14 -22.36 14.41
N ARG A 91 -8.58 -22.43 13.14
CA ARG A 91 -8.02 -23.36 12.16
C ARG A 91 -6.58 -22.97 11.80
N MET A 92 -6.33 -21.69 11.61
CA MET A 92 -5.00 -21.13 11.36
C MET A 92 -4.05 -21.46 12.52
N ASP A 93 -4.45 -21.18 13.76
CA ASP A 93 -3.66 -21.52 14.96
C ASP A 93 -3.34 -23.02 15.02
N LYS A 94 -4.33 -23.87 14.77
CA LYS A 94 -4.12 -25.33 14.75
C LYS A 94 -3.16 -25.79 13.65
N ILE A 95 -3.18 -25.16 12.48
CA ILE A 95 -2.26 -25.48 11.37
C ILE A 95 -0.84 -25.06 11.75
N ILE A 96 -0.66 -23.82 12.22
CA ILE A 96 0.65 -23.28 12.60
C ILE A 96 1.29 -24.14 13.70
N ARG A 97 0.54 -24.46 14.76
CA ARG A 97 1.04 -25.29 15.88
C ARG A 97 1.39 -26.72 15.50
N LYS A 98 0.70 -27.29 14.52
CA LYS A 98 0.98 -28.66 14.03
C LYS A 98 2.09 -28.71 12.99
N SER A 99 2.44 -27.56 12.41
CA SER A 99 3.46 -27.49 11.37
C SER A 99 4.85 -27.73 11.93
N THR A 100 5.64 -28.47 11.17
CA THR A 100 7.04 -28.79 11.48
C THR A 100 8.01 -27.71 11.02
N THR A 101 7.59 -26.88 10.04
CA THR A 101 8.34 -25.70 9.63
C THR A 101 8.43 -24.65 10.73
N HIS A 102 9.58 -23.97 10.79
CA HIS A 102 9.79 -22.80 11.64
C HIS A 102 9.65 -21.50 10.85
N ILE A 103 9.58 -21.56 9.51
CA ILE A 103 9.55 -20.39 8.62
C ILE A 103 8.17 -20.27 8.00
N ILE A 104 7.48 -19.18 8.29
CA ILE A 104 6.13 -18.92 7.78
C ILE A 104 6.13 -17.60 7.00
N ILE A 105 5.78 -17.69 5.72
CA ILE A 105 5.73 -16.53 4.82
C ILE A 105 4.29 -16.01 4.78
N VAL A 106 4.11 -14.71 4.95
CA VAL A 106 2.82 -14.04 4.96
C VAL A 106 2.68 -13.16 3.72
N CYS A 107 1.69 -13.49 2.89
CA CYS A 107 1.25 -12.69 1.75
C CYS A 107 -0.10 -12.07 2.10
N GLY A 108 -0.31 -10.78 1.84
CA GLY A 108 -1.44 -10.13 2.51
C GLY A 108 -1.55 -8.65 2.28
N LYS A 109 -2.72 -8.06 2.55
CA LYS A 109 -2.83 -6.62 2.75
C LYS A 109 -2.18 -6.23 4.08
N SER A 110 -1.36 -5.18 4.09
CA SER A 110 -0.67 -4.67 5.29
C SER A 110 -1.57 -4.51 6.53
N ILE A 111 -2.79 -3.98 6.36
CA ILE A 111 -3.75 -3.84 7.48
C ILE A 111 -4.09 -5.18 8.13
N LYS A 112 -4.30 -6.23 7.33
CA LYS A 112 -4.52 -7.59 7.85
C LYS A 112 -3.22 -8.12 8.45
N ALA A 113 -2.06 -7.87 7.85
CA ALA A 113 -0.78 -8.29 8.42
C ALA A 113 -0.53 -7.71 9.82
N ILE A 114 -0.86 -6.43 10.08
CA ILE A 114 -0.73 -5.81 11.42
C ILE A 114 -1.56 -6.57 12.46
N ALA A 115 -2.83 -6.83 12.14
CA ALA A 115 -3.70 -7.54 13.06
C ALA A 115 -3.24 -9.00 13.25
N PHE A 116 -2.66 -9.61 12.21
CA PHE A 116 -2.08 -10.95 12.27
C PHE A 116 -0.88 -11.00 13.22
N VAL A 117 0.06 -10.05 13.12
CA VAL A 117 1.20 -9.93 14.06
C VAL A 117 0.72 -9.80 15.50
N TYR A 118 -0.28 -8.95 15.74
CA TYR A 118 -0.87 -8.80 17.08
C TYR A 118 -1.48 -10.11 17.59
N CYS A 119 -2.19 -10.85 16.74
CA CYS A 119 -2.74 -12.16 17.08
C CYS A 119 -1.66 -13.19 17.40
N ILE A 120 -0.57 -13.26 16.63
CA ILE A 120 0.53 -14.21 16.86
C ILE A 120 1.16 -13.97 18.24
N HIS A 121 1.41 -12.70 18.58
CA HIS A 121 1.96 -12.35 19.89
C HIS A 121 1.04 -12.83 21.02
N TYR A 122 -0.26 -12.58 20.91
CA TYR A 122 -1.25 -13.05 21.89
C TYR A 122 -1.34 -14.58 21.98
N LEU A 123 -1.11 -15.28 20.86
CA LEU A 123 -1.15 -16.74 20.79
C LEU A 123 0.18 -17.41 21.19
N HIS A 124 1.21 -16.65 21.57
CA HIS A 124 2.51 -17.17 22.01
C HIS A 124 3.20 -18.11 20.99
N MET A 125 3.19 -17.76 19.70
CA MET A 125 3.84 -18.55 18.63
C MET A 125 5.33 -18.20 18.44
N GLN A 126 6.06 -17.97 19.53
CA GLN A 126 7.44 -17.44 19.53
C GLN A 126 8.49 -18.40 18.94
N ASP A 127 8.12 -19.65 18.66
CA ASP A 127 8.97 -20.66 18.02
C ASP A 127 9.01 -20.54 16.49
N LYS A 128 8.22 -19.62 15.91
CA LYS A 128 8.14 -19.41 14.45
C LYS A 128 8.75 -18.07 14.05
N THR A 129 9.53 -18.08 12.98
CA THR A 129 10.00 -16.90 12.26
C THR A 129 9.02 -16.55 11.15
N PHE A 130 8.50 -15.32 11.17
CA PHE A 130 7.57 -14.85 10.15
C PHE A 130 8.28 -13.98 9.13
N ILE A 131 8.03 -14.24 7.84
CA ILE A 131 8.52 -13.43 6.73
C ILE A 131 7.32 -12.71 6.11
N LEU A 132 7.23 -11.39 6.29
CA LEU A 132 6.20 -10.58 5.64
C LEU A 132 6.66 -10.24 4.22
N SER A 133 5.87 -10.63 3.22
CA SER A 133 6.11 -10.21 1.83
C SER A 133 5.83 -8.70 1.65
N PRO A 134 6.26 -8.09 0.54
CA PRO A 134 6.05 -6.65 0.28
C PRO A 134 4.60 -6.17 0.40
N SER A 135 3.62 -6.98 -0.01
CA SER A 135 2.19 -6.63 0.12
C SER A 135 1.77 -6.60 1.59
N ALA A 136 2.30 -7.53 2.39
CA ALA A 136 2.04 -7.67 3.82
C ALA A 136 2.94 -6.76 4.69
N SER A 137 3.82 -5.99 4.07
CA SER A 137 4.78 -5.13 4.77
C SER A 137 4.08 -4.00 5.53
N VAL A 138 4.62 -3.66 6.69
CA VAL A 138 4.05 -2.75 7.68
C VAL A 138 5.03 -1.63 7.97
N ILE A 139 5.17 -0.68 7.04
CA ILE A 139 6.16 0.41 7.12
C ILE A 139 5.63 1.59 7.93
N GLY A 140 6.53 2.39 8.49
CA GLY A 140 6.21 3.66 9.16
C GLY A 140 5.78 3.46 10.62
N ILE A 141 4.68 4.10 11.04
CA ILE A 141 4.15 3.96 12.41
C ILE A 141 3.94 2.49 12.80
N THR A 142 3.61 1.66 11.81
CA THR A 142 3.29 0.24 12.01
C THR A 142 4.52 -0.66 12.12
N GLU A 143 5.68 -0.22 11.62
CA GLU A 143 6.96 -0.92 11.76
C GLU A 143 7.42 -0.90 13.22
N LYS A 144 7.45 0.30 13.83
CA LYS A 144 7.82 0.48 15.24
C LYS A 144 6.90 -0.30 16.18
N PHE A 145 5.62 -0.38 15.84
CA PHE A 145 4.66 -1.16 16.61
C PHE A 145 4.93 -2.67 16.46
N THR A 146 5.24 -3.12 15.25
CA THR A 146 5.55 -4.53 14.95
C THR A 146 6.84 -4.98 15.61
N SER A 147 7.92 -4.17 15.51
CA SER A 147 9.22 -4.46 16.12
C SER A 147 9.18 -4.43 17.64
N ALA A 148 8.25 -3.67 18.25
CA ALA A 148 8.07 -3.67 19.71
C ALA A 148 7.35 -4.92 20.23
N ILE A 149 6.68 -5.67 19.35
CA ILE A 149 5.82 -6.81 19.71
C ILE A 149 6.49 -8.15 19.36
N TYR A 150 7.41 -8.15 18.41
CA TYR A 150 8.02 -9.38 17.90
C TYR A 150 9.46 -9.15 17.43
N ASP A 151 10.40 -9.87 18.03
CA ASP A 151 11.83 -9.73 17.74
C ASP A 151 12.26 -10.47 16.46
N ASP A 152 11.55 -11.55 16.09
CA ASP A 152 11.90 -12.46 14.97
C ASP A 152 10.96 -12.36 13.76
N ILE A 153 10.69 -11.14 13.28
CA ILE A 153 9.98 -10.90 12.01
C ILE A 153 10.95 -10.35 10.97
N LEU A 154 10.97 -10.99 9.80
CA LEU A 154 11.63 -10.45 8.62
C LEU A 154 10.60 -9.77 7.71
N ILE A 155 10.85 -8.52 7.34
CA ILE A 155 9.97 -7.75 6.47
C ILE A 155 10.66 -7.55 5.12
N PHE A 156 10.04 -8.03 4.04
CA PHE A 156 10.48 -7.74 2.69
C PHE A 156 9.92 -6.43 2.21
N GLU A 157 10.79 -5.64 1.58
CA GLU A 157 10.43 -4.34 1.07
C GLU A 157 11.01 -4.13 -0.35
N PRO A 158 10.23 -3.55 -1.27
CA PRO A 158 10.76 -3.18 -2.57
C PRO A 158 11.66 -1.95 -2.41
N TYR A 159 12.87 -2.04 -2.95
CA TYR A 159 13.81 -0.92 -2.94
C TYR A 159 13.21 0.27 -3.72
N PRO A 160 13.09 1.47 -3.11
CA PRO A 160 12.54 2.63 -3.79
C PRO A 160 13.55 3.17 -4.81
N VAL A 161 13.09 3.48 -6.02
CA VAL A 161 13.95 4.12 -7.04
C VAL A 161 14.23 5.59 -6.68
N TYR A 162 13.26 6.28 -6.08
CA TYR A 162 13.44 7.63 -5.55
C TYR A 162 13.88 7.59 -4.08
N PRO A 163 14.82 8.45 -3.66
CA PRO A 163 15.18 8.57 -2.25
C PRO A 163 13.95 8.97 -1.42
N ARG A 164 13.79 8.34 -0.25
CA ARG A 164 12.66 8.61 0.67
C ARG A 164 12.76 9.96 1.39
N GLU A 165 13.98 10.48 1.50
CA GLU A 165 14.33 11.65 2.29
C GLU A 165 15.10 12.68 1.44
N THR A 166 14.49 13.19 0.37
CA THR A 166 15.07 14.33 -0.34
C THR A 166 14.79 15.63 0.40
N HIS A 167 15.66 16.63 0.19
CA HIS A 167 15.49 17.95 0.80
C HIS A 167 14.14 18.59 0.45
N GLU A 168 13.72 18.44 -0.81
CA GLU A 168 12.45 18.97 -1.33
C GLU A 168 11.24 18.33 -0.65
N ILE A 169 11.30 17.03 -0.38
CA ILE A 169 10.25 16.30 0.32
C ILE A 169 10.18 16.76 1.77
N ILE A 170 11.32 16.83 2.47
CA ILE A 170 11.38 17.30 3.86
C ILE A 170 10.88 18.74 3.97
N GLU A 171 11.26 19.60 3.04
CA GLU A 171 10.79 20.99 3.01
C GLU A 171 9.28 21.07 2.77
N PHE A 172 8.74 20.27 1.84
CA PHE A 172 7.30 20.17 1.61
C PHE A 172 6.54 19.76 2.88
N ILE A 173 7.02 18.74 3.60
CA ILE A 173 6.45 18.31 4.89
C ILE A 173 6.42 19.47 5.87
N ASN A 174 7.57 20.12 6.08
CA ASN A 174 7.73 21.16 7.08
C ASN A 174 6.91 22.42 6.77
N ARG A 175 6.62 22.67 5.49
CA ARG A 175 5.76 23.78 5.06
C ARG A 175 4.26 23.46 5.15
N THR A 176 3.91 22.17 5.24
CA THR A 176 2.53 21.70 5.35
C THR A 176 1.97 22.10 6.70
N ASP A 177 0.98 22.98 6.68
CA ASP A 177 0.32 23.51 7.86
C ASP A 177 -1.20 23.37 7.66
N PRO A 178 -1.89 22.54 8.47
CA PRO A 178 -3.33 22.34 8.37
C PRO A 178 -4.17 23.61 8.48
N SER A 179 -3.64 24.68 9.05
CA SER A 179 -4.33 25.96 9.16
C SER A 179 -4.35 26.76 7.85
N LYS A 180 -3.42 26.50 6.92
CA LYS A 180 -3.28 27.26 5.66
C LYS A 180 -4.33 26.89 4.62
N ASP A 181 -4.84 25.66 4.65
CA ASP A 181 -5.93 25.23 3.78
C ASP A 181 -7.11 24.67 4.59
N PRO A 182 -7.96 25.56 5.17
CA PRO A 182 -9.05 25.15 6.04
C PRO A 182 -10.20 24.44 5.30
N ASN A 183 -10.15 24.38 3.96
CA ASN A 183 -11.14 23.73 3.12
C ASN A 183 -10.70 22.34 2.66
N ASP A 184 -9.46 21.93 2.94
CA ASP A 184 -8.98 20.57 2.67
C ASP A 184 -9.63 19.56 3.62
N THR A 185 -10.71 18.95 3.12
CA THR A 185 -11.45 17.91 3.86
C THR A 185 -10.64 16.65 4.12
N LEU A 186 -9.63 16.34 3.29
CA LEU A 186 -8.76 15.18 3.51
C LEU A 186 -7.84 15.45 4.69
N LEU A 187 -7.21 16.64 4.72
CA LEU A 187 -6.34 17.05 5.81
C LEU A 187 -7.12 17.17 7.13
N GLU A 188 -8.34 17.71 7.11
CA GLU A 188 -9.25 17.72 8.26
C GLU A 188 -9.49 16.30 8.79
N ASN A 189 -9.80 15.36 7.90
CA ASN A 189 -10.05 13.96 8.28
C ASN A 189 -8.79 13.27 8.81
N ILE A 190 -7.59 13.58 8.29
CA ILE A 190 -6.31 13.06 8.83
C ILE A 190 -6.07 13.60 10.24
N MET A 191 -6.27 14.91 10.45
CA MET A 191 -6.13 15.52 11.78
C MET A 191 -7.09 14.90 12.78
N TRP A 192 -8.31 14.64 12.33
CA TRP A 192 -9.32 14.05 13.18
C TRP A 192 -9.06 12.55 13.46
N THR A 193 -8.81 11.74 12.43
CA THR A 193 -8.68 10.27 12.59
C THR A 193 -7.33 9.82 13.11
N VAL A 194 -6.23 10.43 12.64
CA VAL A 194 -4.87 9.99 12.96
C VAL A 194 -4.29 10.80 14.12
N CYS A 195 -4.42 12.13 14.06
CA CYS A 195 -3.89 13.02 15.11
C CYS A 195 -4.79 13.15 16.33
N LYS A 196 -6.01 12.57 16.28
CA LYS A 196 -7.01 12.64 17.35
C LYS A 196 -7.37 14.09 17.74
N CYS A 197 -7.32 14.99 16.77
CA CYS A 197 -7.77 16.37 16.91
C CYS A 197 -9.30 16.45 16.77
N LEU A 198 -9.95 17.38 17.46
CA LEU A 198 -11.39 17.62 17.27
C LEU A 198 -11.64 18.16 15.86
N SER A 199 -12.60 17.55 15.14
CA SER A 199 -13.10 18.12 13.88
C SER A 199 -13.98 19.33 14.16
N LYS A 200 -14.07 20.25 13.18
CA LYS A 200 -15.01 21.37 13.20
C LYS A 200 -16.48 20.89 13.19
N ASP A 201 -16.72 19.66 12.74
CA ASP A 201 -18.03 19.03 12.76
C ASP A 201 -18.26 18.29 14.12
N PRO A 202 -19.13 18.81 15.00
CA PRO A 202 -19.40 18.19 16.29
C PRO A 202 -20.11 16.82 16.16
N HIS A 203 -20.80 16.54 15.06
CA HIS A 203 -21.42 15.24 14.83
C HIS A 203 -20.38 14.15 14.61
N LYS A 204 -19.33 14.42 13.81
CA LYS A 204 -18.20 13.50 13.61
C LYS A 204 -17.58 13.11 14.96
N ASN A 205 -17.29 14.10 15.80
CA ASN A 205 -16.70 13.90 17.12
C ASN A 205 -17.58 13.02 18.03
N LYS A 206 -18.89 13.24 18.04
CA LYS A 206 -19.85 12.49 18.87
C LYS A 206 -19.99 11.03 18.43
N VAL A 207 -20.14 10.79 17.13
CA VAL A 207 -20.30 9.44 16.57
C VAL A 207 -19.06 8.60 16.84
N TYR A 208 -17.87 9.13 16.58
CA TYR A 208 -16.64 8.35 16.74
C TYR A 208 -16.27 8.11 18.20
N LYS A 209 -16.54 9.07 19.10
CA LYS A 209 -16.40 8.83 20.54
C LYS A 209 -17.28 7.67 20.99
N SER A 210 -18.49 7.53 20.42
CA SER A 210 -19.40 6.43 20.71
C SER A 210 -18.94 5.09 20.13
N ILE A 211 -18.34 5.08 18.93
CA ILE A 211 -17.93 3.84 18.24
C ILE A 211 -16.58 3.33 18.76
N PHE A 212 -15.58 4.21 18.87
CA PHE A 212 -14.19 3.84 19.11
C PHE A 212 -13.70 4.18 20.53
N GLY A 213 -14.55 4.74 21.40
CA GLY A 213 -14.19 5.13 22.76
C GLY A 213 -13.05 6.16 22.84
N THR A 214 -12.74 6.83 21.73
CA THR A 214 -11.54 7.66 21.60
C THR A 214 -11.77 9.04 22.23
N ARG A 215 -10.80 9.51 23.02
CA ARG A 215 -10.76 10.90 23.52
C ARG A 215 -10.01 11.77 22.51
N TYR A 216 -10.74 12.66 21.86
CA TYR A 216 -10.18 13.70 21.00
C TYR A 216 -9.78 14.91 21.84
N LYS A 217 -8.75 15.64 21.40
CA LYS A 217 -8.29 16.89 22.03
C LYS A 217 -8.40 18.06 21.06
N GLU A 218 -8.49 19.26 21.60
CA GLU A 218 -8.16 20.45 20.81
C GLU A 218 -6.66 20.38 20.51
N CYS A 219 -6.32 20.48 19.23
CA CYS A 219 -4.93 20.54 18.80
C CYS A 219 -4.61 22.00 18.50
N ASP A 220 -3.52 22.51 19.09
CA ASP A 220 -2.96 23.77 18.63
C ASP A 220 -2.20 23.57 17.29
N GLY A 221 -1.82 24.67 16.64
CA GLY A 221 -1.13 24.62 15.35
C GLY A 221 0.20 23.86 15.37
N LYS A 222 0.88 23.82 16.52
CA LYS A 222 2.18 23.15 16.67
C LYS A 222 1.99 21.63 16.80
N GLU A 223 1.06 21.20 17.65
CA GLU A 223 0.72 19.78 17.82
C GLU A 223 0.16 19.16 16.53
N ALA A 224 -0.66 19.91 15.79
CA ALA A 224 -1.15 19.49 14.48
C ALA A 224 0.01 19.31 13.49
N THR A 225 0.92 20.29 13.40
CA THR A 225 2.08 20.25 12.51
C THR A 225 3.02 19.09 12.85
N GLU A 226 3.29 18.85 14.14
CA GLU A 226 4.12 17.73 14.59
C GLU A 226 3.50 16.37 14.22
N CYS A 227 2.18 16.22 14.42
CA CYS A 227 1.50 15.00 14.02
C CYS A 227 1.52 14.79 12.49
N VAL A 228 1.21 15.82 11.71
CA VAL A 228 1.32 15.78 10.24
C VAL A 228 2.71 15.34 9.83
N SER A 229 3.75 15.93 10.41
CA SER A 229 5.14 15.60 10.07
C SER A 229 5.47 14.14 10.35
N ASN A 230 5.01 13.60 11.48
CA ASN A 230 5.18 12.18 11.82
C ASN A 230 4.44 11.24 10.85
N ILE A 231 3.21 11.60 10.45
CA ILE A 231 2.42 10.85 9.47
C ILE A 231 3.09 10.87 8.11
N ILE A 232 3.45 12.05 7.62
CA ILE A 232 4.04 12.19 6.30
C ILE A 232 5.40 11.48 6.26
N SER A 233 6.25 11.64 7.27
CA SER A 233 7.51 10.87 7.37
C SER A 233 7.28 9.36 7.26
N SER A 234 6.22 8.85 7.89
CA SER A 234 5.84 7.43 7.84
C SER A 234 5.26 7.00 6.48
N LEU A 235 4.47 7.85 5.82
CA LEU A 235 3.89 7.58 4.49
C LEU A 235 4.94 7.67 3.37
N LEU A 236 5.86 8.63 3.49
CA LEU A 236 6.99 8.80 2.60
C LEU A 236 7.97 7.64 2.69
N ALA A 237 8.11 7.05 3.89
CA ALA A 237 8.87 5.83 4.05
C ALA A 237 8.28 4.67 3.24
N ALA A 238 6.95 4.60 3.01
CA ALA A 238 6.34 3.39 2.45
C ALA A 238 6.06 3.42 0.94
N LEU A 239 5.35 4.44 0.43
CA LEU A 239 4.78 4.40 -0.94
C LEU A 239 5.06 5.65 -1.78
N SER A 240 5.43 6.76 -1.16
CA SER A 240 5.61 8.04 -1.86
C SER A 240 6.62 8.03 -3.00
N PRO A 241 7.79 7.35 -2.89
CA PRO A 241 8.75 7.28 -4.00
C PRO A 241 8.15 6.79 -5.31
N ASN A 242 7.21 5.85 -5.24
CA ASN A 242 6.53 5.30 -6.42
C ASN A 242 5.50 6.26 -7.00
N VAL A 243 4.88 7.11 -6.18
CA VAL A 243 3.98 8.19 -6.61
C VAL A 243 4.78 9.25 -7.36
N HIS A 244 5.88 9.73 -6.78
CA HIS A 244 6.76 10.71 -7.42
C HIS A 244 7.30 10.19 -8.76
N LEU A 245 7.75 8.93 -8.80
CA LEU A 245 8.18 8.30 -10.05
C LEU A 245 7.06 8.26 -11.09
N ALA A 246 5.83 7.92 -10.68
CA ALA A 246 4.71 7.81 -11.61
C ALA A 246 4.35 9.16 -12.23
N VAL A 247 4.34 10.23 -11.42
CA VAL A 247 4.10 11.61 -11.89
C VAL A 247 5.24 12.07 -12.80
N ASN A 248 6.50 11.82 -12.41
CA ASN A 248 7.64 12.25 -13.19
C ASN A 248 7.69 11.57 -14.57
N ILE A 249 7.49 10.25 -14.63
CA ILE A 249 7.42 9.49 -15.89
C ILE A 249 6.34 10.07 -16.81
N MET A 250 5.14 10.36 -16.27
CA MET A 250 4.05 10.92 -17.07
C MET A 250 4.36 12.33 -17.57
N SER A 251 4.91 13.18 -16.70
CA SER A 251 5.31 14.55 -17.04
C SER A 251 6.36 14.56 -18.16
N GLN A 252 7.39 13.71 -18.03
CA GLN A 252 8.45 13.60 -19.02
C GLN A 252 7.92 13.06 -20.36
N ALA A 253 7.05 12.04 -20.34
CA ALA A 253 6.45 11.50 -21.56
C ALA A 253 5.61 12.55 -22.31
N ILE A 254 4.85 13.38 -21.58
CA ILE A 254 4.08 14.49 -22.18
C ILE A 254 5.02 15.55 -22.74
N HIS A 255 6.09 15.89 -22.01
CA HIS A 255 7.08 16.86 -22.47
C HIS A 255 7.76 16.41 -23.76
N GLU A 256 8.24 15.17 -23.82
CA GLU A 256 8.88 14.59 -25.01
C GLU A 256 7.92 14.55 -26.20
N MET A 257 6.65 14.19 -25.98
CA MET A 257 5.62 14.21 -27.01
C MET A 257 5.41 15.62 -27.59
N HIS A 258 5.32 16.64 -26.73
CA HIS A 258 5.18 18.03 -27.17
C HIS A 258 6.42 18.54 -27.91
N THR A 259 7.61 18.21 -27.44
CA THR A 259 8.87 18.64 -28.07
C THR A 259 9.05 17.99 -29.44
N SER A 260 8.79 16.68 -29.56
CA SER A 260 8.89 15.96 -30.84
C SER A 260 7.93 16.52 -31.90
N LEU A 261 6.69 16.85 -31.51
CA LEU A 261 5.73 17.47 -32.44
C LEU A 261 6.15 18.87 -32.86
N ARG A 262 6.75 19.64 -31.94
CA ARG A 262 7.28 20.97 -32.26
C ARG A 262 8.44 20.93 -33.24
N GLU A 263 9.26 19.88 -33.20
CA GLU A 263 10.37 19.66 -34.15
C GLU A 263 9.87 19.23 -35.54
N GLN A 264 8.70 18.60 -35.62
CA GLN A 264 8.11 18.13 -36.88
C GLN A 264 7.27 19.19 -37.61
N SER A 265 6.79 20.22 -36.91
CA SER A 265 5.96 21.28 -37.50
C SER A 265 6.80 22.43 -38.08
N PRO A 266 6.69 22.75 -39.39
CA PRO A 266 7.29 23.97 -39.96
C PRO A 266 6.72 25.19 -39.22
N GLU A 267 7.53 26.24 -39.06
CA GLU A 267 7.30 27.42 -38.21
C GLU A 267 5.95 28.17 -38.33
N ARG A 268 5.05 27.78 -39.24
CA ARG A 268 3.77 28.46 -39.50
C ARG A 268 2.55 27.94 -38.74
N ASP A 269 2.54 26.71 -38.23
CA ASP A 269 1.38 26.17 -37.49
C ASP A 269 1.66 26.07 -35.99
N ARG A 270 1.86 27.23 -35.34
CA ARG A 270 1.95 27.35 -33.87
C ARG A 270 0.56 27.45 -33.22
N GLU A 271 -0.38 26.59 -33.60
CA GLU A 271 -1.56 26.37 -32.76
C GLU A 271 -1.22 25.29 -31.73
N ALA A 272 -1.42 25.61 -30.45
CA ALA A 272 -1.30 24.62 -29.38
C ALA A 272 -2.27 23.47 -29.69
N HIS A 273 -1.75 22.31 -30.09
CA HIS A 273 -2.57 21.13 -30.34
C HIS A 273 -3.34 20.78 -29.06
N ARG A 274 -4.64 21.12 -29.04
CA ARG A 274 -5.56 20.71 -27.98
C ARG A 274 -5.81 19.22 -28.15
N TYR A 275 -5.18 18.41 -27.30
CA TYR A 275 -5.52 16.99 -27.19
C TYR A 275 -6.91 16.85 -26.57
N GLN A 276 -7.94 16.70 -27.40
CA GLN A 276 -9.21 16.14 -26.96
C GLN A 276 -9.03 14.63 -26.82
N TYR A 277 -8.54 14.17 -25.67
CA TYR A 277 -8.80 12.80 -25.29
C TYR A 277 -10.30 12.66 -25.04
N GLN A 278 -11.01 12.02 -25.97
CA GLN A 278 -12.25 11.35 -25.62
C GLN A 278 -11.86 10.22 -24.68
N VAL A 279 -11.85 10.50 -23.38
CA VAL A 279 -11.92 9.44 -22.38
C VAL A 279 -13.22 8.73 -22.67
N ASN A 280 -13.16 7.56 -23.31
CA ASN A 280 -14.32 6.72 -23.43
C ASN A 280 -14.53 6.13 -22.02
N ILE A 281 -15.46 6.72 -21.27
CA ILE A 281 -15.82 6.37 -19.89
C ILE A 281 -16.63 5.03 -19.75
N PRO A 282 -16.86 4.12 -20.73
CA PRO A 282 -17.61 2.90 -20.42
C PRO A 282 -16.95 1.98 -19.38
N TYR A 283 -15.62 1.94 -19.29
CA TYR A 283 -14.92 0.99 -18.42
C TYR A 283 -14.77 1.46 -16.96
N LEU A 284 -14.79 2.77 -16.70
CA LEU A 284 -14.81 3.30 -15.33
C LEU A 284 -16.15 3.01 -14.62
N ALA A 285 -17.25 2.96 -15.37
CA ALA A 285 -18.58 2.63 -14.82
C ALA A 285 -18.70 1.17 -14.35
N VAL A 286 -17.88 0.25 -14.86
CA VAL A 286 -17.86 -1.16 -14.43
C VAL A 286 -17.03 -1.33 -13.16
N ILE A 287 -15.92 -0.60 -13.04
CA ILE A 287 -15.08 -0.60 -11.83
C ILE A 287 -15.77 0.11 -10.66
N LEU A 288 -16.54 1.17 -10.94
CA LEU A 288 -17.28 1.94 -9.93
C LEU A 288 -18.61 1.30 -9.49
N LYS A 289 -19.07 0.21 -10.14
CA LYS A 289 -20.31 -0.49 -9.74
C LYS A 289 -20.15 -1.40 -8.51
N ASN A 290 -18.92 -1.76 -8.15
CA ASN A 290 -18.63 -2.69 -7.05
C ASN A 290 -17.88 -2.03 -5.89
N THR A 291 -17.77 -0.70 -5.89
CA THR A 291 -17.18 0.08 -4.81
C THR A 291 -18.12 1.23 -4.48
N ASP A 292 -18.80 1.13 -3.33
CA ASP A 292 -19.56 2.23 -2.76
C ASP A 292 -18.59 3.36 -2.36
N ILE A 293 -18.21 4.20 -3.33
CA ILE A 293 -17.51 5.44 -3.09
C ILE A 293 -18.58 6.54 -3.02
N TYR A 294 -18.89 7.00 -1.81
CA TYR A 294 -19.68 8.19 -1.60
C TYR A 294 -18.87 9.42 -2.04
N LEU A 295 -18.98 9.80 -3.31
CA LEU A 295 -18.54 11.11 -3.78
C LEU A 295 -19.61 12.14 -3.42
N GLY A 296 -19.37 12.86 -2.34
CA GLY A 296 -20.06 14.10 -1.99
C GLY A 296 -20.02 15.06 -3.18
N LYS A 297 -21.18 15.65 -3.48
CA LYS A 297 -21.45 16.46 -4.66
C LYS A 297 -20.49 17.64 -4.83
N THR A 298 -20.31 18.00 -6.10
CA THR A 298 -19.96 19.33 -6.66
C THR A 298 -18.51 19.79 -6.52
N THR A 299 -17.73 19.68 -7.61
CA THR A 299 -17.22 20.82 -8.41
C THR A 299 -16.43 20.27 -9.62
N VAL A 300 -16.85 20.65 -10.83
CA VAL A 300 -16.15 20.33 -12.08
C VAL A 300 -15.23 21.51 -12.41
N TYR A 301 -13.91 21.31 -12.42
CA TYR A 301 -12.99 22.31 -12.94
C TYR A 301 -12.88 22.19 -14.47
N ARG A 302 -13.17 23.29 -15.17
CA ARG A 302 -12.86 23.51 -16.58
C ARG A 302 -11.50 24.20 -16.65
N PHE A 303 -10.52 23.59 -17.29
CA PHE A 303 -9.27 24.26 -17.64
C PHE A 303 -9.38 24.76 -19.09
N PHE A 304 -9.09 26.05 -19.29
CA PHE A 304 -8.99 26.71 -20.61
C PHE A 304 -7.63 26.49 -21.23
#